data_AF-A0A0B1S303-F1
#
_entry.id   AF-A0A0B1S303-F1
#
_cell.length_a   1.000
_cell.length_b   1.000
_cell.length_c   1.000
_cell.angle_alpha   90.00
_cell.angle_beta   90.00
_cell.angle_gamma   90.00
#
_symmetry.space_group_name_H-M   'P 1'
#
loop_
_entity.id
_entity.type
_entity.pdbx_description
1 polymer ?
#
loop_
_entity_poly.entity_id
_entity_poly.type
_entity_poly.pdbx_seq_one_letter_code
_entity_poly.pdbx_strand_id
1 'polypeptide(L)'
;LQIRKINKEFLDKVTPPPSPGDIAKSSDGESEVTAVDPACDPDNPRKITFSDVSSAAFNIKNGVARTPCNKSPNLSKMLGMDLYFKKEYLQVTGSFKERGARYALSRLTQEEKEIGVIAASAGKRENGT
;
A
#
# COMPACT_ATOMS: atom_id res chain seq x y z
N LEU A 1 -29.41 1.31 -0.89
CA LEU A 1 -28.05 0.87 -0.51
C LEU A 1 -28.05 -0.65 -0.38
N GLN A 2 -27.81 -1.36 -1.47
CA GLN A 2 -27.82 -2.82 -1.51
C GLN A 2 -26.46 -3.33 -1.07
N ILE A 3 -26.36 -3.80 0.17
CA ILE A 3 -25.18 -4.51 0.67
C ILE A 3 -25.16 -5.87 -0.04
N ARG A 4 -24.30 -6.01 -1.06
CA ARG A 4 -24.06 -7.32 -1.69
C ARG A 4 -23.42 -8.23 -0.63
N LYS A 5 -24.12 -9.30 -0.27
CA LYS A 5 -23.62 -10.37 0.61
C LYS A 5 -22.27 -10.85 0.07
N ILE A 6 -21.28 -10.94 0.95
CA ILE A 6 -20.00 -11.58 0.65
C ILE A 6 -20.31 -13.02 0.21
N ASN A 7 -19.78 -13.40 -0.95
CA ASN A 7 -20.01 -14.71 -1.56
C ASN A 7 -19.51 -15.82 -0.60
N LYS A 8 -20.39 -16.74 -0.22
CA LYS A 8 -20.09 -17.85 0.70
C LYS A 8 -18.92 -18.72 0.21
N GLU A 9 -18.75 -18.85 -1.11
CA GLU A 9 -17.66 -19.61 -1.73
C GLU A 9 -16.26 -19.10 -1.40
N PHE A 10 -16.12 -17.83 -0.97
CA PHE A 10 -14.83 -17.29 -0.55
C PHE A 10 -14.45 -17.73 0.87
N LEU A 11 -15.42 -18.06 1.73
CA LEU A 11 -15.15 -18.55 3.09
C LEU A 11 -14.68 -20.01 3.09
N ASP A 12 -15.19 -20.83 2.17
CA ASP A 12 -14.89 -22.28 2.16
C ASP A 12 -13.51 -22.62 1.58
N LYS A 13 -12.81 -21.63 0.98
CA LYS A 13 -11.48 -21.80 0.37
C LYS A 13 -10.33 -21.24 1.22
N VAL A 14 -10.61 -20.74 2.43
CA VAL A 14 -9.54 -20.33 3.35
C VAL A 14 -8.96 -21.60 3.97
N THR A 15 -7.81 -22.04 3.45
CA THR A 15 -7.03 -23.10 4.10
C THR A 15 -6.69 -22.65 5.54
N PRO A 16 -6.78 -23.56 6.53
CA PRO A 16 -6.40 -23.24 7.90
C PRO A 16 -4.92 -22.83 7.95
N PRO A 17 -4.53 -21.96 8.89
CA PRO A 17 -3.14 -21.57 9.06
C PRO A 17 -2.28 -22.82 9.33
N PRO A 18 -1.08 -22.92 8.75
CA PRO A 18 -0.19 -24.06 9.00
C PRO A 18 0.16 -24.16 10.49
N SER A 19 0.12 -25.38 11.01
CA SER A 19 0.52 -25.72 12.38
C SER A 19 2.00 -25.41 12.63
N PRO A 20 2.43 -25.06 13.87
CA PRO A 20 3.81 -24.63 14.16
C PRO A 20 4.92 -25.70 14.00
N GLY A 21 4.62 -26.86 13.41
CA GLY A 21 5.50 -28.04 13.38
C GLY A 21 6.02 -28.46 12.01
N ASP A 22 5.52 -27.90 10.91
CA ASP A 22 5.82 -28.40 9.56
C ASP A 22 6.69 -27.42 8.76
N ILE A 23 7.90 -27.14 9.27
CA ILE A 23 8.98 -26.63 8.40
C ILE A 23 9.68 -27.87 7.82
N ALA A 24 8.98 -28.54 6.91
CA ALA A 24 9.60 -29.51 6.04
C ALA A 24 10.49 -28.74 5.04
N LYS A 25 11.78 -29.07 5.01
CA LYS A 25 12.72 -28.64 3.99
C LYS A 25 12.15 -28.95 2.60
N SER A 26 11.63 -27.95 1.90
CA SER A 26 11.40 -28.02 0.46
C SER A 26 12.71 -27.61 -0.23
N SER A 27 13.44 -28.62 -0.68
CA SER A 27 14.48 -28.50 -1.68
C SER A 27 13.82 -28.23 -3.04
N ASP A 28 13.55 -26.97 -3.33
CA ASP A 28 13.17 -26.53 -4.67
C ASP A 28 14.21 -25.53 -5.13
N GLY A 29 14.87 -25.86 -6.25
CA GLY A 29 15.97 -25.08 -6.80
C GLY A 29 15.60 -23.61 -6.92
N GLU A 30 16.46 -22.75 -6.39
CA GLU A 30 16.41 -21.31 -6.58
C GLU A 30 16.65 -21.01 -8.06
N SER A 31 15.62 -21.11 -8.89
CA SER A 31 15.55 -20.24 -10.05
C SER A 31 15.19 -18.86 -9.51
N GLU A 32 16.24 -18.11 -9.20
CA GLU A 32 16.18 -16.71 -8.82
C GLU A 32 15.47 -15.95 -9.94
N VAL A 33 14.14 -15.83 -9.84
CA VAL A 33 13.37 -14.99 -10.74
C VAL A 33 13.67 -13.57 -10.31
N THR A 34 14.78 -13.02 -10.79
CA THR A 34 15.07 -11.59 -10.67
C THR A 34 14.01 -10.88 -11.50
N ALA A 35 12.87 -10.58 -10.88
CA ALA A 35 11.88 -9.67 -11.44
C ALA A 35 12.52 -8.28 -11.48
N VAL A 36 13.24 -7.99 -12.56
CA VAL A 36 13.86 -6.69 -12.80
C VAL A 36 12.73 -5.74 -13.19
N ASP A 37 12.43 -4.78 -12.31
CA ASP A 37 11.52 -3.69 -12.62
C ASP A 37 12.13 -2.88 -13.79
N PRO A 38 11.45 -2.77 -14.96
CA PRO A 38 11.95 -2.02 -16.10
C PRO A 38 12.22 -0.53 -15.82
N ALA A 39 11.63 0.01 -14.75
CA ALA A 39 11.84 1.39 -14.30
C ALA A 39 12.94 1.52 -13.22
N CYS A 40 13.50 0.41 -12.75
CA CYS A 40 14.63 0.43 -11.83
C CYS A 40 15.93 0.50 -12.64
N ASP A 41 16.73 1.52 -12.38
CA ASP A 41 18.11 1.61 -12.90
C ASP A 41 18.98 0.61 -12.11
N PRO A 42 19.40 -0.51 -12.73
CA PRO A 42 20.16 -1.55 -12.02
C PRO A 42 21.56 -1.07 -11.61
N ASP A 43 22.11 -0.08 -12.31
CA ASP A 43 23.44 0.46 -12.06
C ASP A 43 23.43 1.49 -10.91
N ASN A 44 22.26 2.06 -10.58
CA ASN A 44 22.11 3.04 -9.51
C ASN A 44 20.82 2.83 -8.67
N PRO A 45 20.78 1.78 -7.82
CA PRO A 45 19.63 1.52 -6.99
C PRO A 45 19.45 2.61 -5.93
N ARG A 46 18.30 3.32 -5.97
CA ARG A 46 17.93 4.29 -4.93
C ARG A 46 17.49 3.59 -3.66
N LYS A 47 18.38 3.52 -2.68
CA LYS A 47 18.08 2.99 -1.34
C LYS A 47 17.23 3.99 -0.55
N ILE A 48 16.02 3.59 -0.18
CA ILE A 48 15.15 4.36 0.72
C ILE A 48 15.34 3.84 2.14
N THR A 49 15.66 4.75 3.07
CA THR A 49 15.87 4.43 4.48
C THR A 49 14.64 4.76 5.31
N PHE A 50 14.57 4.23 6.54
CA PHE A 50 13.54 4.61 7.50
C PHE A 50 13.55 6.13 7.80
N SER A 51 14.74 6.74 7.82
CA SER A 51 14.88 8.19 8.03
C SER A 51 14.15 8.98 6.95
N ASP A 52 14.28 8.58 5.68
CA ASP A 52 13.59 9.24 4.56
C ASP A 52 12.06 9.20 4.73
N VAL A 53 11.53 8.04 5.13
CA VAL A 53 10.09 7.85 5.37
C VAL A 53 9.62 8.68 6.58
N SER A 54 10.41 8.71 7.66
CA SER A 54 10.11 9.49 8.86
C SER A 54 10.10 10.99 8.58
N SER A 55 11.12 11.50 7.88
CA SER A 55 11.20 12.89 7.44
C SER A 55 10.05 13.26 6.50
N ALA A 56 9.72 12.39 5.54
CA ALA A 56 8.57 12.60 4.66
C ALA A 56 7.25 12.69 5.45
N ALA A 57 7.04 11.78 6.40
CA ALA A 57 5.86 11.78 7.26
C ALA A 57 5.75 13.06 8.10
N PHE A 58 6.88 13.59 8.60
CA PHE A 58 6.92 14.85 9.32
C PHE A 58 6.54 16.03 8.42
N ASN A 59 7.10 16.10 7.20
CA ASN A 59 6.88 17.21 6.28
C ASN A 59 5.43 17.32 5.81
N ILE A 60 4.76 16.19 5.59
CA ILE A 60 3.38 16.18 5.08
C ILE A 60 2.31 16.18 6.18
N LYS A 61 2.69 16.12 7.47
CA LYS A 61 1.76 15.88 8.60
C LYS A 61 0.61 16.89 8.69
N ASN A 62 0.84 18.14 8.29
CA ASN A 62 -0.14 19.23 8.39
C ASN A 62 -1.10 19.29 7.20
N GLY A 63 -0.89 18.47 6.17
CA GLY A 63 -1.71 18.54 4.95
C GLY A 63 -2.13 17.19 4.42
N VAL A 64 -2.12 16.17 5.28
CA VAL A 64 -2.63 14.83 4.99
C VAL A 64 -3.40 14.33 6.20
N ALA A 65 -4.60 13.79 5.98
CA ALA A 65 -5.40 13.27 7.08
C ALA A 65 -4.75 12.02 7.70
N ARG A 66 -4.82 11.95 9.04
CA ARG A 66 -4.50 10.74 9.81
C ARG A 66 -5.68 9.78 9.70
N THR A 67 -5.59 8.88 8.73
CA THR A 67 -6.58 7.83 8.50
C THR A 67 -6.60 6.83 9.67
N PRO A 68 -7.77 6.30 10.06
CA PRO A 68 -7.88 5.31 11.13
C PRO A 68 -7.21 3.98 10.75
N CYS A 69 -6.71 3.27 11.77
CA CYS A 69 -6.14 1.93 11.65
C CYS A 69 -6.85 1.01 12.65
N ASN A 70 -8.03 0.53 12.26
CA ASN A 70 -8.91 -0.18 13.20
C ASN A 70 -8.75 -1.69 13.04
N LYS A 71 -8.84 -2.41 14.16
CA LYS A 71 -8.91 -3.87 14.16
C LYS A 71 -10.21 -4.32 13.47
N SER A 72 -10.16 -5.43 12.75
CA SER A 72 -11.35 -6.12 12.22
C SER A 72 -11.70 -7.31 13.11
N PRO A 73 -12.73 -7.21 13.97
CA PRO A 73 -13.05 -8.28 14.93
C PRO A 73 -13.42 -9.60 14.25
N ASN A 74 -14.24 -9.53 13.20
CA ASN A 74 -14.72 -10.71 12.48
C ASN A 74 -13.59 -11.44 11.76
N LEU A 75 -12.75 -10.70 11.03
CA LEU A 75 -11.65 -11.31 10.29
C LEU A 75 -10.56 -11.82 11.23
N SER A 76 -10.31 -11.08 12.32
CA SER A 76 -9.33 -11.52 13.33
C SER A 76 -9.77 -12.83 14.00
N LYS A 77 -11.06 -12.94 14.35
CA LYS A 77 -11.63 -14.17 14.91
C LYS A 77 -11.59 -15.33 13.92
N MET A 78 -11.89 -15.06 12.64
CA MET A 78 -11.92 -16.10 11.61
C MET A 78 -10.54 -16.67 11.31
N LEU A 79 -9.50 -15.84 11.32
CA LEU A 79 -8.13 -16.24 10.97
C LEU A 79 -7.24 -16.53 12.19
N GLY A 80 -7.77 -16.38 13.42
CA GLY A 80 -7.02 -16.58 14.66
C GLY A 80 -5.85 -15.60 14.83
N MET A 81 -5.87 -14.44 14.18
CA MET A 81 -4.78 -13.46 14.16
C MET A 81 -5.30 -12.03 14.28
N ASP A 82 -4.49 -11.11 14.80
CA ASP A 82 -4.91 -9.73 14.99
C ASP A 82 -4.75 -8.89 13.71
N LEU A 83 -5.88 -8.59 13.06
CA LEU A 83 -5.89 -7.90 11.77
C LEU A 83 -6.38 -6.46 11.89
N TYR A 84 -5.56 -5.54 11.39
CA TYR A 84 -5.82 -4.11 11.39
C TYR A 84 -5.88 -3.59 9.96
N PHE A 85 -6.84 -2.71 9.69
CA PHE A 85 -6.99 -2.08 8.38
C PHE A 85 -6.67 -0.59 8.45
N LYS A 86 -5.64 -0.19 7.70
CA LYS A 86 -5.32 1.21 7.46
C LYS A 86 -6.22 1.75 6.34
N LYS A 87 -7.18 2.60 6.70
CA LYS A 87 -8.25 3.04 5.79
C LYS A 87 -7.80 4.23 4.92
N GLU A 88 -6.82 4.03 4.04
CA GLU A 88 -6.31 5.07 3.14
C GLU A 88 -7.35 5.56 2.11
N TYR A 89 -8.42 4.80 1.88
CA TYR A 89 -9.55 5.25 1.06
C TYR A 89 -10.33 6.42 1.69
N LEU A 90 -10.14 6.69 2.99
CA LEU A 90 -10.72 7.86 3.67
C LEU A 90 -9.85 9.12 3.54
N GLN A 91 -8.76 9.05 2.78
CA GLN A 91 -7.99 10.24 2.44
C GLN A 91 -8.80 11.16 1.51
N VAL A 92 -8.48 12.46 1.46
CA VAL A 92 -9.21 13.47 0.66
C VAL A 92 -9.32 13.06 -0.82
N THR A 93 -8.23 12.56 -1.40
CA THR A 93 -8.20 12.05 -2.78
C THR A 93 -8.69 10.61 -2.95
N GLY A 94 -9.19 9.98 -1.87
CA GLY A 94 -9.69 8.60 -1.89
C GLY A 94 -8.60 7.52 -2.02
N SER A 95 -7.32 7.87 -1.88
CA SER A 95 -6.21 6.91 -1.91
C SER A 95 -4.97 7.39 -1.16
N PHE A 96 -3.99 6.50 -0.98
CA PHE A 96 -2.72 6.82 -0.33
C PHE A 96 -1.80 7.72 -1.19
N LYS A 97 -2.05 7.85 -2.50
CA LYS A 97 -1.16 8.50 -3.45
C LYS A 97 -0.90 9.98 -3.12
N GLU A 98 -1.86 10.63 -2.46
CA GLU A 98 -1.74 12.01 -2.00
C GLU A 98 -0.55 12.25 -1.06
N ARG A 99 -0.16 11.24 -0.25
CA ARG A 99 1.02 11.35 0.62
C ARG A 99 2.29 11.62 -0.19
N GLY A 100 2.51 10.81 -1.23
CA GLY A 100 3.66 10.91 -2.12
C GLY A 100 3.60 12.18 -2.97
N ALA A 101 2.44 12.48 -3.56
CA ALA A 101 2.25 13.69 -4.36
C ALA A 101 2.56 14.95 -3.55
N ARG A 102 2.04 15.05 -2.32
CA ARG A 102 2.29 16.21 -1.45
C ARG A 102 3.75 16.32 -1.05
N TYR A 103 4.39 15.20 -0.71
CA TYR A 103 5.82 15.20 -0.38
C TYR A 103 6.66 15.67 -1.58
N ALA A 104 6.39 15.16 -2.78
CA ALA A 104 7.08 15.56 -4.00
C ALA A 104 6.90 17.06 -4.29
N LEU A 105 5.66 17.55 -4.26
CA LEU A 105 5.36 18.97 -4.48
C LEU A 105 5.98 19.88 -3.42
N SER A 106 6.08 19.43 -2.16
CA SER A 106 6.72 20.22 -1.09
C SER A 106 8.22 20.40 -1.28
N ARG A 107 8.87 19.54 -2.07
CA ARG A 107 10.32 19.57 -2.31
C ARG A 107 10.73 20.38 -3.54
N LEU A 108 9.77 20.86 -4.32
CA LEU A 108 10.04 21.71 -5.47
C LEU A 108 10.63 23.05 -5.00
N THR A 109 11.64 23.50 -5.73
CA THR A 109 12.20 24.85 -5.65
C THR A 109 11.17 25.89 -6.10
N GLN A 110 11.46 27.17 -5.88
CA GLN A 110 10.53 28.24 -6.25
C GLN A 110 10.40 28.32 -7.77
N GLU A 111 11.52 28.15 -8.48
CA GLU A 111 11.61 28.14 -9.93
C GLU A 111 10.79 26.98 -10.54
N GLU A 112 10.91 25.77 -9.97
CA GLU A 112 10.13 24.61 -10.42
C GLU A 112 8.63 24.77 -10.18
N LYS A 113 8.23 25.47 -9.11
CA LYS A 113 6.81 25.76 -8.83
C LYS A 113 6.22 26.74 -9.84
N GLU A 114 7.00 27.71 -10.28
CA GLU A 114 6.57 28.71 -11.27
C GLU A 114 6.37 28.10 -12.66
N ILE A 115 7.23 27.15 -13.04
CA ILE A 115 7.09 26.38 -14.29
C ILE A 115 5.87 25.44 -14.21
N GLY A 116 5.54 24.96 -13.00
CA GLY A 116 4.45 24.03 -12.75
C GLY A 116 4.83 22.58 -13.02
N VAL A 117 3.96 21.66 -12.61
CA VAL A 117 4.20 20.21 -12.72
C VAL A 117 3.02 19.52 -13.39
N ILE A 118 3.33 18.62 -14.32
CA ILE A 118 2.35 17.76 -14.98
C ILE A 118 2.63 16.33 -14.55
N ALA A 119 1.60 15.63 -14.08
CA ALA A 119 1.68 14.21 -13.75
C ALA A 119 0.60 13.45 -14.53
N ALA A 120 1.01 12.46 -15.32
CA ALA A 120 0.09 11.51 -15.91
C ALA A 120 -0.14 10.36 -14.93
N SER A 121 -1.40 10.05 -14.62
CA SER A 121 -1.72 8.88 -13.81
C SER A 121 -2.93 8.16 -14.39
N ALA A 122 -2.88 6.83 -14.42
CA ALA A 122 -4.06 6.02 -14.59
C ALA A 122 -4.86 6.13 -13.28
N GLY A 123 -5.87 7.00 -13.27
CA GLY A 123 -6.71 7.23 -12.10
C GLY A 123 -7.36 5.94 -11.58
N LYS A 124 -7.84 5.97 -10.33
CA LYS A 124 -8.74 4.93 -9.85
C LYS A 124 -10.04 5.04 -10.65
N ARG A 125 -10.27 4.11 -11.59
CA ARG A 125 -11.58 4.01 -12.26
C ARG A 125 -12.60 3.54 -11.24
N GLU A 126 -13.46 4.43 -10.77
CA GLU A 126 -14.77 4.03 -10.29
C GLU A 126 -15.68 4.01 -11.51
N ASN A 127 -15.81 2.85 -12.16
CA ASN A 127 -16.87 2.64 -13.14
C ASN A 127 -18.21 2.68 -12.38
N GLY A 128 -18.77 3.87 -12.26
CA GLY A 128 -20.12 4.10 -11.77
C GLY A 128 -21.06 4.31 -12.94
N THR A 129 -21.57 3.21 -13.49
CA THR A 129 -22.95 2.95 -13.96
C THR A 129 -23.01 1.57 -14.58
#